data_AF-A0A5K1GPH0-F1
#
_entry.id   AF-A0A5K1GPH0-F1
#
_cell.length_a   1.000
_cell.length_b   1.000
_cell.length_c   1.000
_cell.angle_alpha   90.00
_cell.angle_beta   90.00
_cell.angle_gamma   90.00
#
_symmetry.space_group_name_H-M   'P 1'
#
loop_
_entity.id
_entity.type
_entity.pdbx_description
1 polymer ?
#
loop_
_entity_poly.entity_id
_entity_poly.type
_entity_poly.pdbx_seq_one_letter_code
_entity_poly.pdbx_strand_id
1 'polypeptide(L)' 'LSNSFDVLPIYIGDDRTDEDAFRVLREKHNGFGILVSAAPKETSALYMLKDPTE' A
#
# COMPACT_ATOMS: atom_id res chain seq x y z
N LEU A 1 -25.47 -6.12 -9.48
CA LEU A 1 -24.02 -6.27 -9.65
C LEU A 1 -23.39 -4.96 -9.20
N SER A 2 -22.84 -4.90 -7.98
CA SER A 2 -22.18 -3.69 -7.49
C SER A 2 -20.95 -3.40 -8.36
N ASN A 3 -20.89 -2.22 -8.95
CA ASN A 3 -19.76 -1.82 -9.78
C ASN A 3 -18.49 -1.77 -8.92
N SER A 4 -17.50 -2.59 -9.26
CA SER A 4 -16.16 -2.59 -8.64
C SER A 4 -15.35 -1.32 -8.94
N PHE A 5 -15.94 -0.35 -9.64
CA PHE A 5 -15.31 0.94 -9.96
C PHE A 5 -15.46 1.97 -8.84
N ASP A 6 -16.38 1.75 -7.89
CA ASP A 6 -16.59 2.67 -6.76
C ASP A 6 -15.71 2.31 -5.55
N VAL A 7 -14.85 1.31 -5.66
CA VAL A 7 -13.94 0.90 -4.59
C VAL A 7 -12.51 1.29 -4.94
N LEU A 8 -11.79 1.82 -3.95
CA LEU A 8 -10.38 2.15 -4.06
C LEU A 8 -9.59 1.16 -3.18
N PRO A 9 -8.84 0.20 -3.78
CA PRO A 9 -8.04 -0.74 -3.01
C PRO A 9 -6.93 -0.05 -2.24
N ILE A 10 -6.84 -0.35 -0.94
CA ILE A 10 -5.77 0.12 -0.06
C ILE A 10 -5.15 -1.11 0.60
N TYR A 11 -3.82 -1.21 0.57
CA TYR A 11 -3.06 -2.23 1.27
C TYR A 11 -2.07 -1.57 2.21
N ILE A 12 -2.02 -2.05 3.46
CA ILE A 12 -1.18 -1.49 4.53
C ILE A 12 -0.32 -2.64 5.06
N GLY A 13 0.98 -2.41 5.13
CA GLY A 13 1.97 -3.40 5.56
C GLY A 13 3.18 -2.74 6.23
N ASP A 14 3.97 -3.49 6.98
CA ASP A 14 5.10 -2.98 7.77
C ASP A 14 6.46 -3.59 7.40
N ASP A 15 6.44 -4.70 6.66
CA ASP A 15 7.62 -5.52 6.41
C ASP A 15 7.86 -5.82 4.92
N ARG A 16 8.89 -6.65 4.67
CA ARG A 16 9.33 -6.97 3.30
C ARG A 16 8.36 -7.90 2.58
N THR A 17 7.49 -8.62 3.28
CA THR A 17 6.51 -9.54 2.69
C THR A 17 5.40 -8.79 1.97
N ASP A 18 5.15 -7.55 2.36
CA ASP A 18 4.13 -6.66 1.80
C ASP A 18 4.53 -6.04 0.44
N GLU A 19 5.83 -6.05 0.10
CA GLU A 19 6.36 -5.41 -1.11
C GLU A 19 5.76 -5.95 -2.40
N ASP A 20 5.42 -7.25 -2.44
CA ASP A 20 4.78 -7.85 -3.59
C ASP A 20 3.36 -7.31 -3.80
N ALA A 21 2.62 -7.05 -2.72
CA ALA A 21 1.28 -6.44 -2.79
C ALA A 21 1.36 -4.97 -3.23
N PHE A 22 2.32 -4.21 -2.70
CA PHE A 22 2.55 -2.83 -3.13
C PHE A 22 2.91 -2.75 -4.62
N ARG A 23 3.78 -3.64 -5.11
CA ARG A 23 4.14 -3.73 -6.53
C ARG A 23 2.91 -4.02 -7.40
N VAL A 24 2.07 -4.97 -7.00
CA VAL A 24 0.83 -5.30 -7.72
C VAL A 24 -0.12 -4.08 -7.80
N LEU A 25 -0.29 -3.32 -6.71
CA LEU A 25 -1.14 -2.13 -6.72
C LEU A 25 -0.58 -1.02 -7.61
N ARG A 26 0.74 -0.82 -7.55
CA ARG A 26 1.44 0.19 -8.35
C ARG A 26 1.39 -0.12 -9.85
N GLU A 27 1.68 -1.36 -10.24
CA GLU A 27 1.66 -1.79 -11.64
C GLU A 27 0.26 -1.79 -12.24
N LYS A 28 -0.76 -2.12 -11.45
CA LYS A 28 -2.16 -2.09 -11.91
C LYS A 28 -2.75 -0.69 -11.95
N HIS A 29 -2.07 0.31 -11.40
CA HIS A 29 -2.56 1.70 -11.27
C HIS A 29 -3.99 1.80 -10.69
N ASN A 30 -4.37 0.84 -9.83
CA ASN A 30 -5.74 0.68 -9.35
C ASN A 30 -5.78 0.48 -7.83
N GLY A 31 -5.11 1.36 -7.11
CA GLY A 31 -5.07 1.36 -5.64
C GLY A 31 -3.79 1.93 -5.08
N PHE A 32 -3.68 1.91 -3.75
CA PHE A 32 -2.55 2.50 -3.01
C PHE A 32 -1.97 1.51 -2.01
N GLY A 33 -0.64 1.37 -2.05
CA GLY A 33 0.14 0.73 -0.98
C GLY A 33 0.60 1.76 0.05
N ILE A 34 0.49 1.44 1.32
CA ILE A 34 0.96 2.24 2.46
C ILE A 34 1.92 1.40 3.30
N LEU A 35 3.15 1.87 3.44
CA LEU A 35 4.14 1.26 4.33
C LEU A 35 4.03 1.88 5.73
N VAL A 36 3.99 1.07 6.78
CA VAL A 36 4.11 1.53 8.16
C VAL A 36 5.53 1.30 8.63
N SER A 37 6.30 2.37 8.82
CA SER A 37 7.66 2.28 9.32
C SER A 37 8.18 3.54 10.00
N ALA A 38 8.86 3.35 11.13
CA ALA A 38 9.46 4.44 11.88
C ALA A 38 10.66 5.11 11.17
N ALA A 39 11.21 4.47 10.14
CA ALA A 39 12.35 4.97 9.36
C ALA A 39 12.10 4.79 7.86
N PRO A 40 12.66 5.67 7.01
CA PRO A 40 12.57 5.50 5.56
C PRO A 40 13.17 4.16 5.12
N LYS A 41 12.45 3.45 4.26
CA LYS A 41 12.88 2.19 3.63
C LYS A 41 12.66 2.29 2.13
N GLU A 42 13.47 1.56 1.36
CA GLU A 42 13.15 1.31 -0.05
C GLU A 42 11.87 0.46 -0.10
N THR A 43 10.86 0.96 -0.81
CA THR A 43 9.53 0.33 -0.87
C THR A 43 8.83 0.67 -2.17
N SER A 44 7.96 -0.24 -2.62
CA SER A 44 7.04 -0.05 -3.73
C SER A 44 5.74 0.66 -3.32
N ALA A 45 5.54 0.89 -2.02
CA ALA A 45 4.40 1.64 -1.49
C ALA A 45 4.40 3.09 -2.01
N LEU A 46 3.20 3.66 -2.16
CA LEU A 46 3.03 5.05 -2.62
C LEU A 46 3.03 6.04 -1.45
N TYR A 47 2.65 5.58 -0.26
CA TYR A 47 2.65 6.38 0.97
C TYR A 47 3.34 5.64 2.10
N MET A 48 3.70 6.39 3.15
CA MET A 48 4.34 5.88 4.35
C MET A 48 3.71 6.53 5.58
N LEU A 49 3.45 5.72 6.60
CA LEU A 49 3.12 6.13 7.96
C LEU A 49 4.30 5.81 8.87
N LYS A 50 4.54 6.64 9.88
CA LYS A 50 5.58 6.43 10.89
C LYS A 50 5.24 5.27 11.82
N ASP A 51 3.97 5.15 12.21
CA ASP A 51 3.48 4.12 13.10
C ASP A 51 1.96 3.90 12.89
N PRO A 52 1.38 2.79 13.41
CA PRO A 52 -0.04 2.48 13.19
C PRO A 52 -1.05 3.44 13.83
N THR A 53 -0.62 4.42 14.63
CA THR A 53 -1.51 5.35 15.33
C THR A 53 -1.67 6.70 14.65
N GLU A 54 -0.86 6.98 13.61
CA GLU A 54 -1.11 8.10 12.68
C GLU A 54 -2.46 7.94 11.96
#